data_AF-A0A3M1HAT1-F1
#
_entry.id   AF-A0A3M1HAT1-F1
#
_cell.length_a   1.000
_cell.length_b   1.000
_cell.length_c   1.000
_cell.angle_alpha   90.00
_cell.angle_beta   90.00
_cell.angle_gamma   90.00
#
_symmetry.space_group_name_H-M   'P 1'
#
loop_
_entity.id
_entity.type
_entity.pdbx_description
1 polymer ?
#
loop_
_entity_poly.entity_id
_entity_poly.type
_entity_poly.pdbx_seq_one_letter_code
_entity_poly.pdbx_strand_id
1 'polypeptide(L)'
;MAGYGVHATKKKFIEYIEKKLRKTIREQGGLKKDETVVCSDFTYTVLKRILNLPFKRGDKGTVILDWFLEDEVDLFLQDISKTPHKEPQGIKLYLHLEYDTIKTYAQAIKETPPQKEFSNRIQRLEKLQALYPETKHALLKTIQKLKGN
;
A
#
# COMPACT_ATOMS: atom_id res chain seq x y z
N MET A 1 12.24 32.32 12.71
CA MET A 1 10.82 31.94 12.50
C MET A 1 10.66 31.09 11.23
N ALA A 2 11.17 29.85 11.20
CA ALA A 2 11.13 28.99 9.99
C ALA A 2 10.52 27.58 10.23
N GLY A 3 9.92 27.32 11.40
CA GLY A 3 9.41 25.99 11.75
C GLY A 3 7.95 25.72 11.35
N TYR A 4 7.08 26.74 11.31
CA TYR A 4 5.63 26.54 11.22
C TYR A 4 5.16 25.96 9.87
N GLY A 5 5.76 26.36 8.74
CA GLY A 5 5.34 25.91 7.40
C GLY A 5 5.67 24.44 7.09
N VAL A 6 6.82 23.96 7.55
CA VAL A 6 7.28 22.58 7.32
C VAL A 6 6.44 21.59 8.16
N HIS A 7 6.13 21.95 9.40
CA HIS A 7 5.29 21.13 10.28
C HIS A 7 3.84 20.99 9.79
N ALA A 8 3.25 22.06 9.26
CA ALA A 8 1.90 22.01 8.68
C ALA A 8 1.84 21.11 7.44
N THR A 9 2.89 21.13 6.60
CA THR A 9 2.98 20.33 5.38
C THR A 9 3.15 18.84 5.71
N LYS A 10 4.01 18.52 6.69
CA LYS A 10 4.21 17.15 7.18
C LYS A 10 2.94 16.54 7.78
N LYS A 11 2.20 17.31 8.59
CA LYS A 11 0.94 16.87 9.20
C LYS A 11 -0.11 16.56 8.13
N LYS A 12 -0.30 17.46 7.16
CA LYS A 12 -1.23 17.26 6.04
C LYS A 12 -0.88 16.03 5.21
N PHE A 13 0.41 15.78 4.97
CA PHE A 13 0.86 14.58 4.26
C PHE A 13 0.50 13.30 5.01
N ILE A 14 0.79 13.23 6.31
CA ILE A 14 0.43 12.08 7.16
C ILE A 14 -1.08 11.84 7.12
N GLU A 15 -1.89 12.88 7.34
CA GLU A 15 -3.36 12.78 7.32
C GLU A 15 -3.90 12.31 5.96
N TYR A 16 -3.31 12.78 4.86
CA TYR A 16 -3.67 12.34 3.52
C TYR A 16 -3.42 10.85 3.30
N ILE A 17 -2.23 10.35 3.69
CA ILE A 17 -1.90 8.93 3.58
C ILE A 17 -2.83 8.10 4.47
N GLU A 18 -2.99 8.48 5.74
CA GLU A 18 -3.85 7.75 6.68
C GLU A 18 -5.33 7.71 6.19
N LYS A 19 -5.82 8.80 5.60
CA LYS A 19 -7.16 8.83 4.97
C LYS A 19 -7.27 7.86 3.81
N LYS A 20 -6.25 7.78 2.94
CA LYS A 20 -6.19 6.80 1.85
C LYS A 20 -6.21 5.37 2.38
N LEU A 21 -5.40 5.04 3.39
CA LEU A 21 -5.35 3.70 3.97
C LEU A 21 -6.69 3.28 4.59
N ARG A 22 -7.36 4.18 5.32
CA ARG A 22 -8.72 3.93 5.85
C ARG A 22 -9.73 3.70 4.71
N LYS A 23 -9.57 4.38 3.58
CA LYS A 23 -10.41 4.17 2.40
C LYS A 23 -10.18 2.78 1.82
N THR A 24 -8.92 2.38 1.62
CA THR A 24 -8.53 1.05 1.13
C THR A 24 -9.15 -0.08 1.97
N ILE A 25 -9.05 0.02 3.30
CA ILE A 25 -9.63 -0.98 4.21
C ILE A 25 -11.15 -1.09 4.01
N ARG A 26 -11.85 0.04 3.87
CA ARG A 26 -13.32 0.04 3.67
C ARG A 26 -13.71 -0.54 2.32
N GLU A 27 -13.00 -0.19 1.26
CA GLU A 27 -13.25 -0.68 -0.11
C GLU A 27 -13.02 -2.19 -0.23
N GLN A 28 -12.13 -2.76 0.58
CA GLN A 28 -11.80 -4.19 0.59
C GLN A 28 -12.55 -5.00 1.67
N GLY A 29 -13.69 -4.51 2.15
CA GLY A 29 -14.59 -5.27 3.05
C GLY A 29 -14.39 -5.04 4.56
N GLY A 30 -13.47 -4.15 4.95
CA GLY A 30 -13.27 -3.76 6.35
C GLY A 30 -12.52 -4.79 7.20
N LEU A 31 -12.27 -4.41 8.45
CA LEU A 31 -11.65 -5.31 9.44
C LEU A 31 -12.72 -5.98 10.30
N LYS A 32 -12.59 -7.29 10.47
CA LYS A 32 -13.38 -8.04 11.45
C LYS A 32 -12.79 -7.78 12.84
N LYS A 33 -13.66 -7.61 13.85
CA LYS A 33 -13.31 -7.06 15.16
C LYS A 33 -12.38 -7.95 16.01
N ASP A 34 -12.26 -9.23 15.68
CA ASP A 34 -11.79 -10.18 16.69
C ASP A 34 -10.33 -10.60 16.48
N GLU A 35 -9.84 -10.76 15.24
CA GLU A 35 -8.43 -11.11 14.96
C GLU A 35 -7.97 -10.62 13.57
N THR A 36 -6.74 -10.10 13.50
CA THR A 36 -6.11 -9.60 12.26
C THR A 36 -4.70 -10.19 12.14
N VAL A 37 -4.41 -10.80 11.00
CA VAL A 37 -3.05 -11.28 10.68
C VAL A 37 -2.33 -10.17 9.93
N VAL A 38 -1.20 -9.70 10.45
CA VAL A 38 -0.46 -8.57 9.87
C VAL A 38 0.94 -9.03 9.47
N CYS A 39 1.33 -8.76 8.22
CA CYS A 39 2.58 -9.23 7.64
C CYS A 39 3.84 -8.56 8.21
N SER A 40 3.75 -7.32 8.71
CA SER A 40 4.92 -6.61 9.24
C SER A 40 4.61 -5.75 10.47
N ASP A 41 5.65 -5.48 11.26
CA ASP A 41 5.58 -4.59 12.42
C ASP A 41 5.22 -3.16 12.01
N PHE A 42 5.74 -2.71 10.87
CA PHE A 42 5.39 -1.41 10.30
C PHE A 42 3.87 -1.31 10.07
N THR A 43 3.30 -2.29 9.36
CA THR A 43 1.87 -2.31 9.06
C THR A 43 1.03 -2.39 10.32
N TYR A 44 1.49 -3.13 11.33
CA TYR A 44 0.84 -3.16 12.64
C TYR A 44 0.81 -1.77 13.29
N THR A 45 1.93 -1.03 13.28
CA THR A 45 1.99 0.34 13.79
C THR A 45 1.08 1.27 13.00
N VAL A 46 1.07 1.20 11.67
CA VAL A 46 0.21 2.02 10.83
C VAL A 46 -1.27 1.74 11.11
N LEU A 47 -1.66 0.48 11.22
CA LEU A 47 -3.02 0.09 11.56
C LEU A 47 -3.42 0.64 12.94
N LYS A 48 -2.56 0.59 13.96
CA LYS A 48 -2.82 1.22 15.27
C LYS A 48 -3.03 2.73 15.20
N ARG A 49 -2.31 3.41 14.32
CA ARG A 49 -2.46 4.86 14.13
C ARG A 49 -3.78 5.21 13.45
N ILE A 50 -4.16 4.45 12.43
CA ILE A 50 -5.36 4.75 11.62
C ILE A 50 -6.63 4.11 12.16
N LEU A 51 -6.52 3.10 13.02
CA LEU A 51 -7.64 2.41 13.64
C LEU A 51 -7.51 2.59 15.14
N ASN A 52 -8.43 3.36 15.70
CA ASN A 52 -8.52 3.55 17.14
C ASN A 52 -9.22 2.36 17.82
N LEU A 53 -8.97 1.13 17.33
CA LEU A 53 -9.63 -0.09 17.76
C LEU A 53 -8.58 -1.09 18.24
N PRO A 54 -8.88 -1.89 19.28
CA PRO A 54 -8.02 -2.98 19.70
C PRO A 54 -8.13 -4.10 18.68
N PHE A 55 -7.17 -4.22 17.77
CA PHE A 55 -6.97 -5.43 16.98
C PHE A 55 -5.74 -6.16 17.51
N LYS A 56 -5.84 -7.49 17.63
CA LYS A 56 -4.73 -8.34 18.07
C LYS A 56 -4.00 -8.84 16.85
N ARG A 57 -2.65 -8.79 16.90
CA ARG A 57 -1.83 -9.59 15.99
C ARG A 57 -2.03 -11.05 16.37
N GLY A 58 -2.56 -11.84 15.46
CA GLY A 58 -2.76 -13.26 15.64
C GLY A 58 -2.47 -14.02 14.35
N ASP A 59 -2.70 -15.32 14.39
CA ASP A 59 -2.45 -16.24 13.26
C ASP A 59 -3.73 -16.57 12.48
N LYS A 60 -4.86 -15.99 12.89
CA LYS A 60 -6.20 -16.19 12.34
C LYS A 60 -6.89 -14.85 12.14
N GLY A 61 -7.88 -14.83 11.25
CA GLY A 61 -8.69 -13.65 10.96
C GLY A 61 -8.36 -12.95 9.64
N THR A 62 -8.66 -11.65 9.55
CA THR A 62 -8.45 -10.90 8.31
C THR A 62 -6.96 -10.69 8.06
N VAL A 63 -6.46 -11.17 6.92
CA VAL A 63 -5.05 -11.00 6.52
C VAL A 63 -4.84 -9.61 5.92
N ILE A 64 -3.87 -8.86 6.44
CA ILE A 64 -3.46 -7.55 5.93
C ILE A 64 -2.05 -7.65 5.35
N LEU A 65 -1.96 -7.34 4.07
CA LEU A 65 -0.77 -7.52 3.26
C LEU A 65 -0.06 -6.18 3.01
N ASP A 66 1.28 -6.25 3.00
CA ASP A 66 2.17 -5.19 2.53
C ASP A 66 2.21 -5.20 1.00
N TRP A 67 1.05 -4.91 0.41
CA TRP A 67 0.81 -4.96 -1.02
C TRP A 67 0.70 -3.54 -1.58
N PHE A 68 1.64 -3.17 -2.42
CA PHE A 68 1.80 -1.85 -3.00
C PHE A 68 1.24 -1.77 -4.42
N LEU A 69 1.20 -0.55 -4.97
CA LEU A 69 0.87 -0.34 -6.39
C LEU A 69 1.77 -1.16 -7.32
N GLU A 70 3.07 -1.21 -7.01
CA GLU A 70 4.06 -1.99 -7.76
C GLU A 70 3.72 -3.48 -7.82
N ASP A 71 3.23 -4.07 -6.73
CA ASP A 71 2.87 -5.48 -6.68
C ASP A 71 1.67 -5.80 -7.57
N GLU A 72 0.65 -4.93 -7.57
CA GLU A 72 -0.53 -5.10 -8.42
C GLU A 72 -0.18 -4.95 -9.90
N VAL A 73 0.70 -4.01 -10.23
CA VAL A 73 1.20 -3.83 -11.60
C VAL A 73 2.01 -5.05 -12.03
N ASP A 74 2.88 -5.59 -11.16
CA ASP A 74 3.68 -6.77 -11.52
C ASP A 74 2.77 -7.98 -11.76
N LEU A 75 1.78 -8.20 -10.88
CA LEU A 75 0.78 -9.26 -11.00
C LEU A 75 0.05 -9.17 -12.35
N PHE A 76 -0.42 -7.98 -12.69
CA PHE A 76 -1.09 -7.75 -13.98
C PHE A 76 -0.17 -8.01 -15.18
N LEU A 77 1.10 -7.62 -15.10
CA LEU A 77 2.05 -7.95 -16.15
C LEU A 77 2.29 -9.47 -16.24
N GLN A 78 2.22 -10.19 -15.11
CA GLN A 78 2.31 -11.66 -15.09
C GLN A 78 1.07 -12.30 -15.74
N ASP A 79 -0.12 -11.75 -15.53
CA ASP A 79 -1.34 -12.14 -16.25
C ASP A 79 -1.16 -11.99 -17.76
N ILE A 80 -0.72 -10.82 -18.23
CA ILE A 80 -0.48 -10.55 -19.65
C ILE A 80 0.57 -11.52 -20.22
N SER A 81 1.65 -11.76 -19.48
CA SER A 81 2.71 -12.67 -19.90
C SER A 81 2.39 -14.16 -19.68
N LYS A 82 1.17 -14.50 -19.22
CA LYS A 82 0.74 -15.86 -18.87
C LYS A 82 1.71 -16.58 -17.92
N THR A 83 2.37 -15.84 -17.06
CA THR A 83 3.30 -16.39 -16.06
C THR A 83 2.47 -16.91 -14.88
N PRO A 84 2.61 -18.18 -14.48
CA PRO A 84 1.86 -18.74 -13.36
C PRO A 84 2.14 -17.97 -12.06
N HIS A 85 1.07 -17.58 -11.37
CA HIS A 85 1.15 -16.93 -10.07
C HIS A 85 -0.12 -17.21 -9.27
N LYS A 86 -0.07 -16.94 -7.97
CA LYS A 86 -1.22 -17.02 -7.08
C LYS A 86 -1.66 -15.60 -6.74
N GLU A 87 -2.95 -15.32 -6.92
CA GLU A 87 -3.49 -14.03 -6.46
C GLU A 87 -3.48 -14.00 -4.93
N PRO A 88 -2.89 -12.98 -4.31
CA PRO A 88 -2.83 -12.87 -2.85
C PRO A 88 -4.23 -12.69 -2.27
N GLN A 89 -4.54 -13.43 -1.21
CA GLN A 89 -5.79 -13.30 -0.46
C GLN A 89 -5.58 -12.45 0.79
N GLY A 90 -6.34 -11.36 0.91
CA GLY A 90 -6.27 -10.44 2.04
C GLY A 90 -6.48 -8.99 1.62
N ILE A 91 -6.48 -8.09 2.59
CA ILE A 91 -6.54 -6.64 2.33
C ILE A 91 -5.16 -6.18 1.88
N LYS A 92 -5.08 -5.72 0.64
CA LYS A 92 -3.92 -5.10 0.03
C LYS A 92 -3.82 -3.65 0.51
N LEU A 93 -3.19 -3.42 1.66
CA LEU A 93 -3.31 -2.15 2.39
C LEU A 93 -2.76 -0.94 1.60
N TYR A 94 -1.66 -1.13 0.88
CA TYR A 94 -0.94 -0.08 0.17
C TYR A 94 -1.24 -0.04 -1.34
N LEU A 95 -2.31 -0.71 -1.80
CA LEU A 95 -2.65 -0.91 -3.22
C LEU A 95 -2.66 0.38 -4.06
N HIS A 96 -2.99 1.52 -3.45
CA HIS A 96 -3.12 2.82 -4.12
C HIS A 96 -1.94 3.76 -3.87
N LEU A 97 -0.85 3.25 -3.31
CA LEU A 97 0.32 3.99 -2.91
C LEU A 97 1.57 3.32 -3.47
N GLU A 98 2.45 4.14 -4.04
CA GLU A 98 3.80 3.71 -4.40
C GLU A 98 4.60 3.44 -3.14
N TYR A 99 5.51 2.48 -3.22
CA TYR A 99 6.37 2.13 -2.09
C TYR A 99 7.20 3.30 -1.59
N ASP A 100 7.72 4.16 -2.48
CA ASP A 100 8.48 5.35 -2.07
C ASP A 100 7.62 6.35 -1.29
N THR A 101 6.33 6.46 -1.63
CA THR A 101 5.38 7.27 -0.82
C THR A 101 5.27 6.70 0.59
N ILE A 102 5.24 5.37 0.74
CA ILE A 102 5.20 4.72 2.05
C ILE A 102 6.53 4.84 2.79
N LYS A 103 7.68 4.83 2.11
CA LYS A 103 8.97 5.13 2.73
C LYS A 103 9.01 6.55 3.30
N THR A 104 8.55 7.55 2.55
CA THR A 104 8.45 8.93 3.05
C THR A 104 7.47 9.02 4.22
N TYR A 105 6.35 8.29 4.16
CA TYR A 105 5.40 8.21 5.28
C TYR A 105 6.03 7.58 6.53
N ALA A 106 6.76 6.47 6.40
CA ALA A 106 7.47 5.81 7.49
C ALA A 106 8.47 6.76 8.17
N GLN A 107 9.28 7.47 7.39
CA GLN A 107 10.17 8.52 7.90
C GLN A 107 9.40 9.64 8.62
N ALA A 108 8.25 10.04 8.08
CA ALA A 108 7.43 11.07 8.68
C ALA A 108 6.90 10.67 10.07
N ILE A 109 6.51 9.40 10.25
CA ILE A 109 6.04 8.86 11.53
C ILE A 109 7.16 8.28 12.41
N LYS A 110 8.42 8.38 11.97
CA LYS A 110 9.62 7.86 12.66
C LYS A 110 9.63 6.32 12.84
N GLU A 111 9.15 5.62 11.82
CA GLU A 111 9.13 4.15 11.78
C GLU A 111 10.05 3.62 10.68
N THR A 112 10.41 2.35 10.78
CA THR A 112 11.17 1.65 9.73
C THR A 112 10.18 1.19 8.64
N PRO A 113 10.38 1.52 7.36
CA PRO A 113 9.50 1.04 6.29
C PRO A 113 9.61 -0.49 6.14
N PRO A 114 8.60 -1.14 5.57
CA PRO A 114 8.65 -2.58 5.34
C PRO A 114 9.74 -2.88 4.31
N GLN A 115 10.49 -3.97 4.50
CA GLN A 115 11.48 -4.38 3.51
C GLN A 115 10.77 -4.93 2.29
N LYS A 116 11.06 -4.36 1.12
CA LYS A 116 10.44 -4.76 -0.15
C LYS A 116 11.50 -4.88 -1.23
N GLU A 117 11.53 -6.04 -1.87
CA GLU A 117 12.29 -6.30 -3.08
C GLU A 117 11.32 -6.38 -4.25
N PHE A 118 11.58 -5.58 -5.29
CA PHE A 118 10.76 -5.59 -6.51
C PHE A 118 11.37 -6.49 -7.57
N SER A 119 10.50 -7.12 -8.35
CA SER A 119 10.91 -7.92 -9.50
C SER A 119 11.69 -7.07 -10.51
N ASN A 120 12.58 -7.72 -11.28
CA ASN A 120 13.30 -7.08 -12.39
C ASN A 120 12.37 -6.41 -13.40
N ARG A 121 11.11 -6.86 -13.49
CA ARG A 121 10.11 -6.29 -14.39
C ARG A 121 9.64 -4.92 -13.91
N ILE A 122 9.38 -4.77 -12.62
CA ILE A 122 9.05 -3.48 -12.02
C ILE A 122 10.21 -2.51 -12.13
N GLN A 123 11.45 -2.96 -11.90
CA GLN A 123 12.64 -2.10 -12.09
C GLN A 123 12.80 -1.62 -13.55
N ARG A 124 12.39 -2.43 -14.53
CA ARG A 124 12.33 -2.00 -15.95
C ARG A 124 11.18 -1.02 -16.20
N LEU A 125 10.05 -1.21 -15.53
CA LEU A 125 8.90 -0.30 -15.63
C LEU A 125 9.20 1.08 -15.05
N GLU A 126 10.05 1.18 -14.02
CA GLU A 126 10.55 2.46 -13.50
C GLU A 126 11.30 3.26 -14.58
N LYS A 127 12.03 2.59 -15.48
CA LYS A 127 12.67 3.27 -16.63
C LYS A 127 11.66 3.84 -17.61
N LEU A 128 10.53 3.16 -17.82
CA LEU A 128 9.41 3.68 -18.62
C LEU A 128 8.69 4.81 -17.90
N GLN A 129 8.60 4.75 -16.58
CA GLN A 129 7.98 5.77 -15.74
C GLN A 129 8.75 7.10 -15.79
N ALA A 130 10.09 7.06 -15.96
CA ALA A 130 10.90 8.25 -16.20
C ALA A 130 10.49 9.01 -17.48
N LEU A 131 9.93 8.31 -18.47
CA LEU A 131 9.41 8.90 -19.71
C LEU A 131 7.92 9.24 -19.61
N TYR A 132 7.18 8.44 -18.83
CA TYR A 132 5.73 8.55 -18.65
C TYR A 132 5.35 8.40 -17.16
N PRO A 133 5.35 9.50 -16.38
CA PRO A 133 5.26 9.45 -14.92
C PRO A 133 4.00 8.74 -14.38
N GLU A 134 2.89 8.86 -15.11
CA GLU A 134 1.57 8.36 -14.70
C GLU A 134 1.33 6.88 -15.00
N THR A 135 2.32 6.16 -15.56
CA THR A 135 2.13 4.81 -16.10
C THR A 135 1.57 3.83 -15.06
N LYS A 136 2.13 3.77 -13.84
CA LYS A 136 1.67 2.84 -12.80
C LYS A 136 0.21 3.12 -12.39
N HIS A 137 -0.15 4.39 -12.20
CA HIS A 137 -1.51 4.78 -11.84
C HIS A 137 -2.51 4.56 -12.99
N ALA A 138 -2.11 4.78 -14.24
CA ALA A 138 -2.92 4.45 -15.41
C ALA A 138 -3.16 2.94 -15.54
N LEU A 139 -2.13 2.13 -15.30
CA LEU A 139 -2.24 0.67 -15.27
C LEU A 139 -3.19 0.21 -14.17
N LEU A 140 -3.08 0.74 -12.96
CA LEU A 140 -4.03 0.40 -11.89
C LEU A 140 -5.48 0.70 -12.27
N LYS A 141 -5.76 1.87 -12.85
CA LYS A 141 -7.12 2.21 -13.33
C LYS A 141 -7.61 1.21 -14.38
N THR A 142 -6.71 0.74 -15.25
CA THR A 142 -7.03 -0.24 -16.29
C THR A 142 -7.34 -1.60 -15.65
N ILE A 143 -6.53 -2.04 -14.69
CA ILE A 143 -6.73 -3.27 -13.92
C ILE A 143 -8.10 -3.24 -13.22
N GLN A 144 -8.45 -2.14 -12.55
CA GLN A 144 -9.73 -1.98 -11.85
C GLN A 144 -10.92 -2.11 -12.82
N LYS A 145 -10.88 -1.42 -13.96
CA LYS A 145 -11.90 -1.50 -15.00
C LYS A 145 -12.07 -2.92 -15.55
N LEU A 146 -10.96 -3.64 -15.76
CA LEU A 146 -10.99 -5.01 -16.25
C LEU A 146 -11.54 -5.99 -15.22
N LYS A 147 -11.26 -5.77 -13.93
CA LYS A 147 -11.77 -6.59 -12.82
C LYS A 147 -13.24 -6.31 -12.45
N GLY A 148 -13.90 -5.37 -13.12
CA GLY A 148 -15.34 -5.09 -12.93
C GLY A 148 -15.67 -4.26 -11.68
N ASN A 149 -14.72 -3.48 -11.16
CA ASN A 149 -14.94 -2.52 -10.05
C ASN A 149 -14.94 -1.07 -10.54
#